data_AF-A0AAN3H448-F1
#
_entry.id   AF-A0AAN3H448-F1
#
_cell.length_a   1.000
_cell.length_b   1.000
_cell.length_c   1.000
_cell.angle_alpha   90.00
_cell.angle_beta   90.00
_cell.angle_gamma   90.00
#
_symmetry.space_group_name_H-M   'P 1'
#
loop_
_entity.id
_entity.type
_entity.pdbx_description
1 polymer ?
#
loop_
_entity_poly.entity_id
_entity_poly.type
_entity_poly.pdbx_seq_one_letter_code
_entity_poly.pdbx_strand_id
1 'polypeptide(L)'
;MGKGGGKGHTPREAKDNLKSTQMMSVIDAIGEGPVEGPVKGLQSILVNKTPLTDTDGNPVIHGVTAVWRAGEQEQTPPEGFESSGAETALGVEVTKAKPVTRTITSANIDRLRVTFGVQSLVETTSKGDRNPSSVRLLIQLERNGHWVTEKDITINGKTTSQYL
;
A
#
# COMPACT_ATOMS: atom_id res chain seq x y z
N MET A 1 -25.13 -54.07 -14.42
CA MET A 1 -25.67 -52.70 -14.51
C MET A 1 -24.74 -51.76 -13.75
N GLY A 2 -24.21 -50.74 -14.43
CA GLY A 2 -23.35 -49.73 -13.82
C GLY A 2 -23.38 -48.46 -14.67
N LYS A 3 -24.58 -47.92 -14.87
CA LYS A 3 -24.80 -46.60 -15.49
C LYS A 3 -24.34 -45.54 -14.50
N GLY A 4 -23.42 -44.68 -14.93
CA GLY A 4 -22.99 -43.53 -14.13
C GLY A 4 -21.91 -42.72 -14.82
N GLY A 5 -22.09 -42.37 -16.09
CA GLY A 5 -21.25 -41.40 -16.78
C GLY A 5 -21.46 -40.01 -16.16
N GLY A 6 -20.74 -39.72 -15.08
CA GLY A 6 -20.64 -38.37 -14.54
C GLY A 6 -19.92 -37.49 -15.55
N LYS A 7 -20.57 -36.41 -16.00
CA LYS A 7 -19.91 -35.35 -16.77
C LYS A 7 -18.64 -34.92 -16.00
N GLY A 8 -17.47 -35.17 -16.58
CA GLY A 8 -16.20 -34.73 -16.00
C GLY A 8 -16.23 -33.22 -15.80
N HIS A 9 -15.93 -32.77 -14.58
CA HIS A 9 -15.76 -31.36 -14.28
C HIS A 9 -14.35 -30.94 -14.65
N THR A 10 -14.20 -29.90 -15.45
CA THR A 10 -12.90 -29.25 -15.68
C THR A 10 -12.78 -28.10 -14.68
N PRO A 11 -11.77 -28.11 -13.79
CA PRO A 11 -11.55 -27.03 -12.84
C PRO A 11 -11.45 -25.66 -13.53
N ARG A 12 -12.10 -24.66 -12.96
CA ARG A 12 -12.05 -23.28 -13.43
C ARG A 12 -11.24 -22.40 -12.49
N GLU A 13 -10.44 -21.50 -13.05
CA GLU A 13 -9.77 -20.44 -12.31
C GLU A 13 -10.38 -19.07 -12.60
N ALA A 14 -10.85 -18.38 -11.56
CA ALA A 14 -11.21 -16.97 -11.65
C ALA A 14 -9.96 -16.09 -11.85
N LYS A 15 -10.10 -14.97 -12.53
CA LYS A 15 -9.00 -14.01 -12.74
C LYS A 15 -8.69 -13.26 -11.45
N ASP A 16 -7.42 -12.95 -11.24
CA ASP A 16 -7.00 -12.05 -10.17
C ASP A 16 -7.49 -10.63 -10.47
N ASN A 17 -8.04 -9.96 -9.46
CA ASN A 17 -8.68 -8.64 -9.61
C ASN A 17 -8.32 -7.64 -8.51
N LEU A 18 -7.45 -8.00 -7.57
CA LEU A 18 -6.92 -7.09 -6.57
C LEU A 18 -5.62 -6.47 -7.07
N LYS A 19 -5.48 -5.15 -6.93
CA LYS A 19 -4.27 -4.40 -7.29
C LYS A 19 -3.86 -3.51 -6.12
N SER A 20 -2.71 -3.77 -5.54
CA SER A 20 -2.16 -2.92 -4.48
C SER A 20 -1.77 -1.57 -5.03
N THR A 21 -2.03 -0.53 -4.25
CA THR A 21 -1.54 0.82 -4.51
C THR A 21 -0.96 1.36 -3.22
N GLN A 22 0.31 1.79 -3.28
CA GLN A 22 0.97 2.46 -2.16
C GLN A 22 1.47 3.81 -2.64
N MET A 23 1.37 4.80 -1.76
CA MET A 23 1.87 6.14 -2.00
C MET A 23 3.05 6.39 -1.06
N MET A 24 4.09 7.03 -1.59
CA MET A 24 5.29 7.39 -0.86
C MET A 24 5.59 8.86 -1.13
N SER A 25 6.02 9.57 -0.09
CA SER A 25 6.55 10.93 -0.17
C SER A 25 8.01 10.88 0.28
N VAL A 26 8.91 11.51 -0.48
CA VAL A 26 10.36 11.53 -0.22
C VAL A 26 10.88 12.96 -0.36
N ILE A 27 11.80 13.36 0.53
CA ILE A 27 12.60 14.57 0.39
C ILE A 27 14.03 14.15 0.10
N ASP A 28 14.56 14.59 -1.04
CA ASP A 28 15.99 14.47 -1.36
C ASP A 28 16.68 15.83 -1.12
N ALA A 29 17.57 15.86 -0.14
CA ALA A 29 18.43 17.02 0.12
C ALA A 29 19.70 16.91 -0.76
N ILE A 30 19.82 17.78 -1.77
CA ILE A 30 20.88 17.69 -2.79
C ILE A 30 22.12 18.52 -2.42
N GLY A 31 21.94 19.63 -1.70
CA GLY A 31 23.03 20.53 -1.32
C GLY A 31 22.56 21.65 -0.40
N GLU A 32 23.50 22.52 -0.04
CA GLU A 32 23.24 23.72 0.76
C GLU A 32 23.36 25.00 -0.07
N GLY A 33 22.63 26.03 0.34
CA GLY A 33 22.59 27.33 -0.32
C GLY A 33 21.74 27.35 -1.61
N PRO A 34 21.59 28.55 -2.21
CA PRO A 34 20.77 28.71 -3.40
C PRO A 34 21.30 27.95 -4.62
N VAL A 35 20.43 27.15 -5.24
CA VAL A 35 20.70 26.38 -6.46
C VAL A 35 19.51 26.46 -7.43
N GLU A 36 19.79 26.63 -8.72
CA GLU A 36 18.76 26.83 -9.76
C GLU A 36 17.83 25.62 -9.94
N GLY A 37 18.35 24.42 -9.69
CA GLY A 37 17.59 23.17 -9.74
C GLY A 37 17.85 22.29 -10.95
N PRO A 38 16.98 21.30 -11.19
CA PRO A 38 17.21 20.29 -12.21
C PRO A 38 17.18 20.91 -13.62
N VAL A 39 18.26 20.74 -14.39
CA VAL A 39 18.47 21.38 -15.70
C VAL A 39 17.31 21.16 -16.68
N LYS A 40 16.66 20.00 -16.63
CA LYS A 40 15.52 19.65 -17.51
C LYS A 40 14.20 19.51 -16.74
N GLY A 41 14.06 20.18 -15.60
CA GLY A 41 12.87 20.11 -14.76
C GLY A 41 12.52 18.66 -14.36
N LEU A 42 11.27 18.25 -14.56
CA LEU A 42 10.80 16.90 -14.20
C LEU A 42 11.55 15.79 -14.96
N GLN A 43 12.06 16.04 -16.17
CA GLN A 43 12.83 15.05 -16.91
C GLN A 43 14.16 14.71 -16.22
N SER A 44 14.71 15.64 -15.43
CA SER A 44 15.93 15.40 -14.65
C SER A 44 15.68 14.55 -13.39
N ILE A 45 14.43 14.27 -13.05
CA ILE A 45 14.05 13.39 -11.94
C ILE A 45 13.78 12.00 -12.51
N LEU A 46 14.51 10.99 -12.03
CA LEU A 46 14.44 9.63 -12.54
C LEU A 46 13.97 8.67 -11.44
N VAL A 47 12.95 7.87 -11.73
CA VAL A 47 12.55 6.73 -10.89
C VAL A 47 13.09 5.47 -11.55
N ASN A 48 13.98 4.76 -10.85
CA ASN A 48 14.65 3.57 -11.38
C ASN A 48 15.25 3.80 -12.79
N LYS A 49 16.02 4.89 -12.93
CA LYS A 49 16.65 5.32 -14.20
C LYS A 49 15.67 5.70 -15.32
N THR A 50 14.38 5.78 -15.05
CA THR A 50 13.35 6.23 -16.00
C THR A 50 12.96 7.68 -15.67
N PRO A 51 13.13 8.64 -16.61
CA PRO A 51 12.67 10.02 -16.41
C PRO A 51 11.17 10.11 -16.11
N LEU A 52 10.74 11.11 -15.32
CA LEU A 52 9.32 11.33 -15.07
C LEU A 52 8.55 11.75 -16.32
N THR A 53 9.17 12.54 -17.20
CA THR A 53 8.59 13.02 -18.46
C THR A 53 9.50 12.71 -19.65
N ASP A 54 8.90 12.59 -20.83
CA ASP A 54 9.63 12.52 -22.10
C ASP A 54 10.22 13.90 -22.50
N THR A 55 10.81 14.00 -23.69
CA THR A 55 11.40 15.25 -24.21
C THR A 55 10.36 16.32 -24.54
N ASP A 56 9.11 15.93 -24.75
CA ASP A 56 8.00 16.81 -25.09
C ASP A 56 7.21 17.25 -23.84
N GLY A 57 7.60 16.76 -22.66
CA GLY A 57 6.99 17.06 -21.36
C GLY A 57 5.83 16.14 -20.98
N ASN A 58 5.53 15.10 -21.76
CA ASN A 58 4.47 14.16 -21.43
C ASN A 58 4.92 13.23 -20.30
N PRO A 59 4.03 12.90 -19.34
CA PRO A 59 4.37 11.99 -18.25
C PRO A 59 4.63 10.58 -18.80
N VAL A 60 5.83 10.07 -18.51
CA VAL A 60 6.22 8.67 -18.72
C VAL A 60 5.83 7.84 -17.50
N ILE A 61 5.94 8.43 -16.32
CA ILE A 61 5.50 7.84 -15.04
C ILE A 61 4.35 8.67 -14.50
N HIS A 62 3.17 8.06 -14.44
CA HIS A 62 1.96 8.72 -13.97
C HIS A 62 1.85 8.69 -12.43
N GLY A 63 1.18 9.71 -11.87
CA GLY A 63 0.89 9.77 -10.43
C GLY A 63 2.05 10.27 -9.56
N VAL A 64 3.09 10.85 -10.16
CA VAL A 64 4.20 11.49 -9.45
C VAL A 64 3.99 13.00 -9.43
N THR A 65 4.06 13.59 -8.24
CA THR A 65 4.17 15.04 -8.04
C THR A 65 5.56 15.32 -7.46
N ALA A 66 6.31 16.20 -8.11
CA ALA A 66 7.64 16.61 -7.64
C ALA A 66 7.68 18.13 -7.49
N VAL A 67 8.32 18.60 -6.43
CA VAL A 67 8.48 20.02 -6.10
C VAL A 67 9.96 20.29 -5.88
N TRP A 68 10.49 21.29 -6.56
CA TRP A 68 11.85 21.77 -6.33
C TRP A 68 11.85 22.91 -5.30
N ARG A 69 12.89 22.93 -4.45
CA ARG A 69 13.19 24.04 -3.54
C ARG A 69 14.63 24.48 -3.79
N ALA A 70 14.81 25.77 -4.05
CA ALA A 70 16.11 26.33 -4.43
C ALA A 70 17.11 26.42 -3.27
N GLY A 71 16.71 26.17 -2.02
CA GLY A 71 17.64 26.25 -0.88
C GLY A 71 17.93 27.67 -0.40
N GLU A 72 17.07 28.63 -0.74
CA GLU A 72 17.17 30.01 -0.23
C GLU A 72 16.95 30.09 1.28
N GLN A 73 17.48 31.15 1.91
CA GLN A 73 17.37 31.36 3.35
C GLN A 73 15.91 31.54 3.80
N GLU A 74 15.12 32.27 3.02
CA GLU A 74 13.68 32.39 3.20
C GLU A 74 12.96 31.51 2.19
N GLN A 75 12.25 30.48 2.66
CA GLN A 75 11.46 29.62 1.80
C GLN A 75 10.24 29.06 2.56
N THR A 76 9.14 28.86 1.84
CA THR A 76 7.93 28.26 2.40
C THR A 76 8.15 26.77 2.69
N PRO A 77 7.63 26.24 3.81
CA PRO A 77 7.68 24.81 4.10
C PRO A 77 7.22 23.93 2.92
N PRO A 78 7.78 22.71 2.78
CA PRO A 78 7.32 21.76 1.78
C PRO A 78 5.91 21.25 2.11
N GLU A 79 4.95 21.50 1.21
CA GLU A 79 3.58 21.01 1.36
C GLU A 79 3.53 19.48 1.29
N GLY A 80 2.74 18.86 2.17
CA GLY A 80 2.61 17.39 2.23
C GLY A 80 3.67 16.69 3.08
N PHE A 81 4.61 17.43 3.66
CA PHE A 81 5.61 16.93 4.62
C PHE A 81 5.35 17.42 6.06
N GLU A 82 4.12 17.82 6.34
CA GLU A 82 3.64 18.33 7.64
C GLU A 82 3.71 17.30 8.79
N SER A 83 4.17 16.09 8.52
CA SER A 83 4.25 15.01 9.50
C SER A 83 5.52 14.20 9.31
N SER A 84 6.29 14.02 10.38
CA SER A 84 7.25 12.93 10.48
C SER A 84 6.55 11.68 11.01
N GLY A 85 7.05 10.50 10.64
CA GLY A 85 6.49 9.24 11.10
C GLY A 85 7.59 8.19 11.21
N ALA A 86 7.46 7.32 12.22
CA ALA A 86 8.28 6.13 12.34
C ALA A 86 7.41 4.91 11.99
N GLU A 87 7.93 4.06 11.11
CA GLU A 87 7.29 2.79 10.77
C GLU A 87 8.01 1.65 11.49
N THR A 88 7.24 0.79 12.17
CA THR A 88 7.76 -0.42 12.81
C THR A 88 7.15 -1.62 12.13
N ALA A 89 7.96 -2.34 11.34
CA ALA A 89 7.54 -3.59 10.73
C ALA A 89 7.30 -4.65 11.82
N LEU A 90 6.07 -5.19 11.86
CA LEU A 90 5.72 -6.20 12.87
C LEU A 90 6.03 -7.63 12.41
N GLY A 91 5.92 -7.92 11.11
CA GLY A 91 6.24 -9.24 10.55
C GLY A 91 5.41 -10.40 11.13
N VAL A 92 4.24 -10.12 11.73
CA VAL A 92 3.38 -11.12 12.38
C VAL A 92 2.18 -11.44 11.52
N GLU A 93 1.83 -12.72 11.47
CA GLU A 93 0.58 -13.17 10.86
C GLU A 93 -0.60 -12.90 11.81
N VAL A 94 -1.63 -12.23 11.30
CA VAL A 94 -2.89 -12.02 12.00
C VAL A 94 -3.89 -13.05 11.52
N THR A 95 -4.46 -13.82 12.44
CA THR A 95 -5.53 -14.79 12.12
C THR A 95 -6.75 -14.52 12.97
N LYS A 96 -7.92 -15.05 12.58
CA LYS A 96 -9.15 -14.93 13.37
C LYS A 96 -8.97 -15.42 14.82
N ALA A 97 -8.15 -16.44 15.03
CA ALA A 97 -7.88 -17.01 16.35
C ALA A 97 -6.77 -16.27 17.13
N LYS A 98 -5.91 -15.52 16.43
CA LYS A 98 -4.75 -14.83 17.00
C LYS A 98 -4.74 -13.36 16.57
N PRO A 99 -5.50 -12.49 17.24
CA PRO A 99 -5.39 -11.05 17.04
C PRO A 99 -4.03 -10.54 17.53
N VAL A 100 -3.62 -9.37 17.04
CA VAL A 100 -2.36 -8.72 17.43
C VAL A 100 -2.66 -7.39 18.11
N THR A 101 -2.12 -7.23 19.32
CA THR A 101 -2.22 -5.99 20.11
C THR A 101 -0.85 -5.35 20.26
N ARG A 102 -0.77 -4.03 20.10
CA ARG A 102 0.44 -3.24 20.30
C ARG A 102 0.15 -1.99 21.11
N THR A 103 0.99 -1.73 22.11
CA THR A 103 1.00 -0.48 22.86
C THR A 103 1.86 0.54 22.12
N ILE A 104 1.32 1.73 21.90
CA ILE A 104 2.03 2.86 21.33
C ILE A 104 2.47 3.77 22.48
N THR A 105 3.77 3.97 22.64
CA THR A 105 4.36 4.65 23.81
C THR A 105 4.85 6.07 23.55
N SER A 106 4.50 6.68 22.42
CA SER A 106 4.89 8.06 22.11
C SER A 106 3.80 9.03 22.56
N ALA A 107 4.20 10.05 23.31
CA ALA A 107 3.30 11.10 23.82
C ALA A 107 2.83 12.08 22.74
N ASN A 108 3.57 12.19 21.62
CA ASN A 108 3.31 13.13 20.54
C ASN A 108 2.89 12.38 19.27
N ILE A 109 1.73 11.73 19.30
CA ILE A 109 1.11 11.09 18.13
C ILE A 109 -0.31 11.62 17.94
N ASP A 110 -0.59 12.10 16.75
CA ASP A 110 -1.91 12.50 16.28
C ASP A 110 -2.48 11.56 15.20
N ARG A 111 -1.62 10.74 14.57
CA ARG A 111 -2.00 9.83 13.48
C ARG A 111 -1.28 8.49 13.54
N LEU A 112 -2.02 7.41 13.27
CA LEU A 112 -1.49 6.07 13.05
C LEU A 112 -1.63 5.67 11.59
N ARG A 113 -0.54 5.19 10.98
CA ARG A 113 -0.56 4.49 9.70
C ARG A 113 -0.40 3.00 9.98
N VAL A 114 -1.37 2.21 9.53
CA VAL A 114 -1.35 0.75 9.69
C VAL A 114 -1.39 0.14 8.28
N THR A 115 -0.35 -0.61 7.95
CA THR A 115 -0.26 -1.38 6.71
C THR A 115 -0.45 -2.85 7.05
N PHE A 116 -1.42 -3.49 6.40
CA PHE A 116 -1.66 -4.92 6.50
C PHE A 116 -2.03 -5.43 5.11
N GLY A 117 -1.90 -6.73 4.91
CA GLY A 117 -2.24 -7.33 3.63
C GLY A 117 -2.44 -8.83 3.74
N VAL A 118 -2.78 -9.42 2.62
CA VAL A 118 -2.94 -10.87 2.47
C VAL A 118 -1.86 -11.40 1.54
N GLN A 119 -1.32 -12.58 1.85
CA GLN A 119 -0.36 -13.25 0.95
C GLN A 119 -1.06 -13.80 -0.30
N SER A 120 -2.31 -14.23 -0.15
CA SER A 120 -3.21 -14.62 -1.23
C SER A 120 -4.65 -14.55 -0.75
N LEU A 121 -5.60 -14.46 -1.68
CA LEU A 121 -7.03 -14.52 -1.40
C LEU A 121 -7.67 -15.40 -2.47
N VAL A 122 -7.89 -16.67 -2.14
CA VAL A 122 -8.48 -17.65 -3.05
C VAL A 122 -9.20 -18.73 -2.26
N GLU A 123 -10.41 -19.08 -2.69
CA GLU A 123 -11.12 -20.26 -2.23
C GLU A 123 -10.91 -21.39 -3.25
N THR A 124 -10.54 -22.58 -2.78
CA THR A 124 -10.46 -23.78 -3.64
C THR A 124 -11.55 -24.76 -3.28
N THR A 125 -12.44 -25.06 -4.24
CA THR A 125 -13.55 -26.00 -4.03
C THR A 125 -13.07 -27.44 -4.09
N SER A 126 -13.89 -28.38 -3.63
CA SER A 126 -13.62 -29.83 -3.75
C SER A 126 -13.49 -30.33 -5.20
N LYS A 127 -13.95 -29.53 -6.17
CA LYS A 127 -13.83 -29.81 -7.60
C LYS A 127 -12.58 -29.15 -8.24
N GLY A 128 -11.76 -28.47 -7.45
CA GLY A 128 -10.56 -27.77 -7.90
C GLY A 128 -10.80 -26.36 -8.45
N ASP A 129 -12.03 -25.84 -8.36
CA ASP A 129 -12.30 -24.46 -8.81
C ASP A 129 -11.64 -23.45 -7.88
N ARG A 130 -11.00 -22.42 -8.44
CA ARG A 130 -10.36 -21.33 -7.70
C ARG A 130 -11.19 -20.06 -7.82
N ASN A 131 -11.88 -19.70 -6.74
CA ASN A 131 -12.83 -18.58 -6.69
C ASN A 131 -12.30 -17.41 -5.84
N PRO A 132 -12.83 -16.20 -6.02
CA PRO A 132 -12.60 -15.08 -5.10
C PRO A 132 -13.03 -15.45 -3.67
N SER A 133 -12.34 -14.88 -2.69
CA SER A 133 -12.71 -15.00 -1.28
C SER A 133 -12.61 -13.64 -0.59
N SER A 134 -12.85 -13.60 0.72
CA SER A 134 -12.79 -12.36 1.48
C SER A 134 -12.17 -12.56 2.85
N VAL A 135 -11.57 -11.49 3.36
CA VAL A 135 -11.14 -11.37 4.75
C VAL A 135 -11.67 -10.05 5.30
N ARG A 136 -12.13 -10.09 6.55
CA ARG A 136 -12.55 -8.91 7.30
C ARG A 136 -11.58 -8.68 8.44
N LEU A 137 -11.06 -7.46 8.53
CA LEU A 137 -10.13 -7.01 9.56
C LEU A 137 -10.74 -5.84 10.31
N LEU A 138 -10.65 -5.90 11.63
CA LEU A 138 -11.05 -4.81 12.52
C LEU A 138 -9.79 -4.16 13.07
N ILE A 139 -9.66 -2.84 12.91
CA ILE A 139 -8.66 -2.04 13.62
C ILE A 139 -9.37 -1.43 14.81
N GLN A 140 -8.91 -1.80 15.99
CA GLN A 140 -9.50 -1.35 17.25
C GLN A 140 -8.45 -0.59 18.06
N LEU A 141 -8.88 0.48 18.72
CA LEU A 141 -8.09 1.19 19.71
C LEU A 141 -8.71 0.98 21.08
N GLU A 142 -7.87 0.66 22.04
CA GLU A 142 -8.27 0.66 23.44
C GLU A 142 -8.19 2.08 23.98
N ARG A 143 -9.31 2.59 24.50
CA ARG A 143 -9.39 3.86 25.22
C ARG A 143 -10.10 3.63 26.54
N ASN A 144 -9.44 3.96 27.65
CA ASN A 144 -9.98 3.86 29.00
C ASN A 144 -10.51 2.45 29.35
N GLY A 145 -9.80 1.38 28.96
CA GLY A 145 -10.19 -0.01 29.24
C GLY A 145 -11.27 -0.59 28.31
N HIS A 146 -11.66 0.14 27.26
CA HIS A 146 -12.65 -0.32 26.28
C HIS A 146 -12.08 -0.31 24.86
N TRP A 147 -12.30 -1.40 24.14
CA TRP A 147 -11.95 -1.52 22.73
C TRP A 147 -13.01 -0.87 21.84
N VAL A 148 -12.58 0.06 21.00
CA VAL A 148 -13.43 0.75 20.02
C VAL A 148 -12.94 0.42 18.63
N THR A 149 -13.83 -0.02 17.74
CA THR A 149 -13.51 -0.26 16.33
C THR A 149 -13.39 1.06 15.58
N GLU A 150 -12.18 1.42 15.18
CA GLU A 150 -11.88 2.62 14.40
C GLU A 150 -12.01 2.35 12.89
N LYS A 151 -11.69 1.14 12.46
CA LYS A 151 -11.86 0.70 11.07
C LYS A 151 -12.39 -0.72 10.99
N ASP A 152 -13.31 -0.92 10.07
CA ASP A 152 -13.84 -2.22 9.67
C ASP A 152 -13.61 -2.39 8.18
N ILE A 153 -12.64 -3.22 7.84
CA ILE A 153 -12.07 -3.32 6.50
C ILE A 153 -12.34 -4.70 5.96
N THR A 154 -12.92 -4.77 4.77
CA THR A 154 -13.12 -6.04 4.06
C THR A 154 -12.33 -6.00 2.76
N ILE A 155 -11.41 -6.95 2.60
CA ILE A 155 -10.75 -7.22 1.32
C ILE A 155 -11.54 -8.33 0.66
N ASN A 156 -12.08 -8.07 -0.54
CA ASN A 156 -12.88 -9.01 -1.32
C ASN A 156 -12.34 -9.08 -2.74
N GLY A 157 -11.97 -10.27 -3.18
CA GLY A 157 -11.48 -10.50 -4.53
C GLY A 157 -10.70 -11.79 -4.63
N LYS A 158 -9.99 -11.94 -5.75
CA LYS A 158 -9.01 -13.00 -5.94
C LYS A 158 -7.64 -12.39 -6.17
N THR A 159 -6.64 -12.91 -5.47
CA THR A 159 -5.23 -12.68 -5.76
C THR A 159 -4.43 -13.94 -5.43
N THR A 160 -3.51 -14.30 -6.31
CA THR A 160 -2.55 -15.39 -6.08
C THR A 160 -1.20 -14.89 -5.58
N SER A 161 -1.02 -13.58 -5.53
CA SER A 161 0.15 -12.88 -4.98
C SER A 161 -0.23 -11.99 -3.80
N GLN A 162 0.79 -11.48 -3.11
CA GLN A 162 0.61 -10.53 -2.01
C GLN A 162 -0.21 -9.31 -2.45
N TYR A 163 -1.17 -8.93 -1.60
CA TYR A 163 -1.95 -7.70 -1.70
C TYR A 163 -1.85 -6.94 -0.38
N LEU A 164 -1.26 -5.75 -0.46
CA LEU A 164 -1.16 -4.71 0.56
C LEU A 164 -2.16 -3.58 0.30
#